data_AF-X1QXF1-F1
#
_entry.id   AF-X1QXF1-F1
#
_cell.length_a   1.000
_cell.length_b   1.000
_cell.length_c   1.000
_cell.angle_alpha   90.00
_cell.angle_beta   90.00
_cell.angle_gamma   90.00
#
_symmetry.space_group_name_H-M   'P 1'
#
loop_
_entity.id
_entity.type
_entity.pdbx_description
1 polymer ?
#
loop_
_entity_poly.entity_id
_entity_poly.type
_entity_poly.pdbx_seq_one_letter_code
_entity_poly.pdbx_strand_id
1 'polypeptide(L)'
;SFITKEQYERLLEFFRQNAEFVKEDFQETHYFNCDEDLRIQKNNSGVKIWLKKGKIHDDFREELEIKTNKEDFEKIKEMFSCIGLKTEIKWLRERKQFNWN
;
A
#
# COMPACT_ATOMS: atom_id res chain seq x y z
N SER A 1 2.68 16.42 -0.40
CA SER A 1 3.22 16.95 -1.68
C SER A 1 3.98 15.84 -2.37
N PHE A 2 3.86 15.70 -3.69
CA PHE A 2 4.69 14.78 -4.47
C PHE A 2 6.03 15.45 -4.84
N ILE A 3 7.08 14.66 -5.00
CA ILE A 3 8.39 15.12 -5.45
C ILE A 3 8.51 14.97 -6.97
N THR A 4 9.33 15.82 -7.60
CA THR A 4 9.63 15.69 -9.03
C THR A 4 10.49 14.45 -9.31
N LYS A 5 10.63 14.09 -10.58
CA LYS A 5 11.49 12.98 -11.00
C LYS A 5 12.95 13.20 -10.59
N GLU A 6 13.48 14.41 -10.78
CA GLU A 6 14.86 14.76 -10.41
C GLU A 6 15.05 14.69 -8.90
N GLN A 7 14.07 15.15 -8.12
CA GLN A 7 14.09 15.04 -6.66
C GLN A 7 14.07 13.56 -6.22
N TYR A 8 13.25 12.73 -6.87
CA TYR A 8 13.19 11.30 -6.62
C TYR A 8 14.52 10.61 -6.93
N GLU A 9 15.14 10.89 -8.07
CA GLU A 9 16.42 10.29 -8.46
C GLU A 9 17.55 10.69 -7.51
N ARG A 10 17.62 11.98 -7.13
CA ARG A 10 18.59 12.45 -6.12
C ARG A 10 18.40 11.78 -4.78
N LEU A 11 17.15 11.64 -4.33
CA LEU A 11 16.83 10.99 -3.06
C LEU A 11 17.14 9.49 -3.09
N LEU A 12 16.85 8.83 -4.21
CA LEU A 12 17.15 7.42 -4.41
C LEU A 12 18.66 7.16 -4.37
N GLU A 13 19.45 8.00 -5.03
CA GLU A 13 20.91 7.89 -5.00
C GLU A 13 21.47 8.14 -3.61
N PHE A 14 20.93 9.14 -2.89
CA PHE A 14 21.29 9.37 -1.49
C PHE A 14 21.05 8.11 -0.62
N PHE A 15 19.88 7.48 -0.72
CA PHE A 15 19.61 6.26 0.07
C PHE A 15 20.45 5.07 -0.36
N ARG A 16 20.77 4.90 -1.65
CA ARG A 16 21.69 3.85 -2.11
C ARG A 16 23.08 3.97 -1.50
N GLN A 17 23.55 5.19 -1.25
CA GLN A 17 24.87 5.45 -0.68
C GLN A 17 24.89 5.39 0.85
N ASN A 18 23.77 5.70 1.50
CA ASN A 18 23.73 5.96 2.94
C ASN A 18 22.85 4.99 3.75
N ALA A 19 22.14 4.06 3.09
CA ALA A 19 21.19 3.15 3.74
C ALA A 19 21.29 1.74 3.17
N GLU A 20 20.83 0.75 3.94
CA GLU A 20 20.81 -0.64 3.48
C GLU A 20 19.59 -0.88 2.61
N PHE A 21 19.79 -1.31 1.36
CA PHE A 21 18.69 -1.71 0.50
C PHE A 21 18.05 -3.00 1.00
N VAL A 22 16.74 -2.97 1.26
CA VAL A 22 15.99 -4.12 1.77
C VAL A 22 15.35 -4.88 0.62
N LYS A 23 14.54 -4.18 -0.19
CA LYS A 23 13.80 -4.79 -1.30
C LYS A 23 13.19 -3.78 -2.25
N GLU A 24 12.82 -4.28 -3.41
CA GLU A 24 11.95 -3.62 -4.37
C GLU A 24 10.70 -4.47 -4.62
N ASP A 25 9.55 -3.82 -4.78
CA ASP A 25 8.26 -4.48 -4.84
C ASP A 25 7.27 -3.69 -5.69
N PHE A 26 6.47 -4.39 -6.49
CA PHE A 26 5.35 -3.80 -7.21
C PHE A 26 4.06 -4.04 -6.42
N GLN A 27 3.29 -2.98 -6.21
CA GLN A 27 2.11 -3.01 -5.36
C GLN A 27 0.89 -2.51 -6.12
N GLU A 28 -0.17 -3.32 -6.09
CA GLU A 28 -1.51 -2.94 -6.56
C GLU A 28 -2.41 -2.82 -5.34
N THR A 29 -2.91 -1.61 -5.07
CA THR A 29 -3.78 -1.31 -3.94
C THR A 29 -5.13 -0.84 -4.43
N HIS A 30 -6.21 -1.45 -3.96
CA HIS A 30 -7.58 -1.05 -4.23
C HIS A 30 -8.16 -0.43 -2.97
N TYR A 31 -8.55 0.84 -3.06
CA TYR A 31 -9.30 1.54 -2.02
C TYR A 31 -10.80 1.36 -2.28
N PHE A 32 -11.55 1.02 -1.23
CA PHE A 32 -12.99 0.80 -1.32
C PHE A 32 -13.77 2.05 -0.94
N ASN A 33 -14.98 2.18 -1.50
CA ASN A 33 -15.89 3.31 -1.29
C ASN A 33 -16.62 3.24 0.07
N CYS A 34 -15.90 3.29 1.18
CA CYS A 34 -16.49 3.39 2.51
C CYS A 34 -15.87 4.53 3.32
N ASP A 35 -16.52 4.90 4.43
CA ASP A 35 -16.11 6.03 5.29
C ASP A 35 -14.71 5.84 5.88
N GLU A 36 -14.34 4.58 6.17
CA GLU A 36 -13.02 4.22 6.67
C GLU A 36 -12.04 3.90 5.52
N ASP A 37 -10.75 4.03 5.78
CA ASP A 37 -9.68 3.67 4.83
C ASP A 37 -9.50 2.14 4.78
N LEU A 38 -10.46 1.48 4.10
CA LEU A 38 -10.42 0.06 3.77
C LEU A 38 -9.75 -0.14 2.42
N ARG A 39 -8.77 -1.02 2.39
CA ARG A 39 -8.03 -1.35 1.17
C ARG A 39 -7.58 -2.80 1.15
N ILE A 40 -7.55 -3.37 -0.06
CA ILE A 40 -6.84 -4.62 -0.34
C ILE A 40 -5.62 -4.29 -1.18
N GLN A 41 -4.48 -4.86 -0.82
CA GLN A 41 -3.20 -4.68 -1.51
C GLN A 41 -2.63 -6.04 -1.86
N LYS A 42 -2.18 -6.24 -3.10
CA LYS A 42 -1.31 -7.36 -3.47
C LYS A 42 0.05 -6.86 -3.89
N ASN A 43 1.04 -7.71 -3.67
CA ASN A 43 2.41 -7.47 -4.09
C ASN A 43 3.10 -8.76 -4.52
N ASN A 44 4.43 -8.70 -4.73
CA ASN A 44 5.20 -9.87 -5.15
C ASN A 44 5.26 -10.99 -4.10
N SER A 45 4.83 -10.76 -2.86
CA SER A 45 4.90 -11.73 -1.77
C SER A 45 3.54 -12.26 -1.32
N GLY A 46 2.45 -11.50 -1.45
CA GLY A 46 1.17 -11.88 -0.90
C GLY A 46 0.12 -10.78 -1.00
N VAL A 47 -0.92 -10.92 -0.19
CA VAL A 47 -2.05 -10.00 -0.10
C VAL A 47 -2.19 -9.49 1.33
N LYS A 48 -2.58 -8.22 1.45
CA LYS A 48 -2.91 -7.59 2.72
C LYS A 48 -4.24 -6.87 2.61
N ILE A 49 -5.08 -7.03 3.63
CA ILE A 49 -6.25 -6.19 3.86
C ILE A 49 -5.88 -5.22 4.98
N TRP A 50 -6.19 -3.94 4.77
CA TRP A 50 -6.01 -2.91 5.78
C TRP A 50 -7.33 -2.22 6.05
N LEU A 51 -7.62 -1.98 7.32
CA LEU A 51 -8.62 -1.00 7.75
C LEU A 51 -7.91 -0.01 8.67
N LYS A 52 -7.77 1.23 8.21
CA LYS A 52 -7.22 2.31 9.03
C LYS A 52 -8.33 3.24 9.49
N LYS A 53 -8.45 3.43 10.80
CA LYS A 53 -9.44 4.33 11.40
C LYS A 53 -8.86 5.74 11.57
N GLY A 54 -9.73 6.73 11.69
CA GLY A 54 -9.34 8.13 11.84
C GLY A 54 -8.93 8.79 10.52
N LYS A 55 -8.53 10.05 10.59
CA LYS A 55 -8.23 10.88 9.40
C LYS A 55 -6.81 10.64 8.91
N ILE A 56 -6.60 10.82 7.61
CA ILE A 56 -5.29 10.62 6.98
C ILE A 56 -4.18 11.55 7.53
N HIS A 57 -4.56 12.68 8.14
CA HIS A 57 -3.66 13.67 8.71
C HIS A 57 -3.46 13.51 10.22
N ASP A 58 -4.04 12.48 10.84
CA ASP A 58 -3.80 12.20 12.25
C ASP A 58 -2.37 11.64 12.43
N ASP A 59 -1.69 12.05 13.50
CA ASP A 59 -0.31 11.62 13.80
C ASP A 59 -0.21 10.10 14.01
N PHE A 60 -1.27 9.50 14.54
CA PHE A 60 -1.40 8.07 14.77
C PHE A 60 -2.80 7.61 14.40
N ARG A 61 -2.89 6.42 13.82
CA ARG A 61 -4.15 5.80 13.40
C ARG A 61 -4.20 4.38 13.90
N GLU A 62 -5.38 3.94 14.33
CA GLU A 62 -5.62 2.53 14.62
C GLU A 62 -5.62 1.77 13.28
N GLU A 63 -4.86 0.68 13.20
CA GLU A 63 -4.74 -0.13 11.98
C GLU A 63 -5.06 -1.59 12.29
N LEU A 64 -6.01 -2.15 11.54
CA LEU A 64 -6.20 -3.60 11.45
C LEU A 64 -5.56 -4.10 10.16
N GLU A 65 -4.64 -5.04 10.28
CA GLU A 65 -3.95 -5.68 9.16
C GLU A 65 -4.24 -7.19 9.15
N ILE A 66 -4.73 -7.69 8.01
CA ILE A 66 -4.84 -9.14 7.76
C ILE A 66 -3.93 -9.48 6.58
N LYS A 67 -3.05 -10.47 6.77
CA LYS A 67 -2.18 -11.01 5.72
C LYS A 67 -2.77 -12.32 5.19
N THR A 68 -2.74 -12.50 3.88
CA THR A 68 -3.23 -13.70 3.21
C THR A 68 -2.45 -13.98 1.93
N ASN A 69 -2.77 -15.08 1.26
CA ASN A 69 -2.05 -15.54 0.08
C ASN A 69 -2.52 -14.81 -1.19
N LYS A 70 -1.73 -14.91 -2.26
CA LYS A 70 -2.01 -14.20 -3.53
C LYS A 70 -3.29 -14.69 -4.20
N GLU A 71 -3.55 -15.98 -4.05
CA GLU A 71 -4.69 -16.70 -4.64
C GLU A 71 -6.03 -16.19 -4.09
N ASP A 72 -6.02 -15.52 -2.94
CA ASP A 72 -7.21 -15.00 -2.29
C ASP A 72 -7.60 -13.59 -2.76
N PHE A 73 -6.73 -12.89 -3.52
CA PHE A 73 -6.96 -11.49 -3.87
C PHE A 73 -8.30 -11.26 -4.58
N GLU A 74 -8.58 -12.02 -5.64
CA GLU A 74 -9.82 -11.86 -6.39
C GLU A 74 -11.03 -12.35 -5.59
N LYS A 75 -10.89 -13.40 -4.77
CA LYS A 75 -11.97 -13.90 -3.90
C LYS A 75 -12.37 -12.87 -2.86
N ILE A 76 -11.41 -12.22 -2.21
CA ILE A 76 -11.68 -11.18 -1.19
C ILE A 76 -12.32 -9.96 -1.84
N LYS A 77 -11.83 -9.56 -3.02
CA LYS A 77 -12.41 -8.46 -3.79
C LYS A 77 -13.85 -8.78 -4.22
N GLU A 78 -14.14 -10.03 -4.61
CA GLU A 78 -15.49 -10.51 -4.89
C GLU A 78 -16.37 -10.47 -3.63
N MET A 79 -15.88 -10.97 -2.49
CA MET A 79 -16.59 -10.91 -1.21
C MET A 79 -16.96 -9.47 -0.82
N PHE A 80 -16.02 -8.53 -0.95
CA PHE A 80 -16.27 -7.11 -0.71
C PHE A 80 -17.32 -6.54 -1.68
N SER A 81 -17.26 -6.92 -2.95
CA SER A 81 -18.29 -6.55 -3.93
C SER A 81 -19.67 -7.10 -3.56
N CYS A 82 -19.77 -8.33 -3.06
CA CYS A 82 -21.03 -8.94 -2.64
C CYS A 82 -21.69 -8.21 -1.47
N ILE A 83 -20.91 -7.56 -0.60
CA ILE A 83 -21.43 -6.74 0.51
C ILE A 83 -21.59 -5.26 0.15
N GLY A 84 -21.48 -4.91 -1.14
CA GLY A 84 -21.74 -3.58 -1.66
C GLY A 84 -20.52 -2.65 -1.75
N LEU A 85 -19.33 -3.12 -1.38
CA LEU A 85 -18.09 -2.34 -1.49
C LEU A 85 -17.51 -2.45 -2.90
N LYS A 86 -17.27 -1.30 -3.53
CA LYS A 86 -16.67 -1.18 -4.85
C LYS A 86 -15.30 -0.54 -4.72
N THR A 87 -14.37 -0.99 -5.55
CA THR A 87 -13.09 -0.29 -5.69
C THR A 87 -13.34 1.10 -6.27
N GLU A 88 -13.03 2.14 -5.50
CA GLU A 88 -13.11 3.53 -5.92
C GLU A 88 -11.81 3.95 -6.60
N ILE A 89 -10.67 3.59 -6.01
CA ILE A 89 -9.34 3.96 -6.51
C ILE A 89 -8.48 2.71 -6.64
N LYS A 90 -7.82 2.58 -7.79
CA LYS A 90 -6.71 1.63 -7.99
C LYS A 90 -5.40 2.40 -8.01
N TRP A 91 -4.49 2.03 -7.11
CA TRP A 91 -3.18 2.65 -6.97
C TRP A 91 -2.08 1.63 -7.27
N LEU A 92 -1.30 1.90 -8.32
CA LEU A 92 -0.16 1.10 -8.73
C LEU A 92 1.13 1.80 -8.28
N ARG A 93 2.06 1.06 -7.70
CA ARG A 93 3.31 1.64 -7.20
C ARG A 93 4.47 0.67 -7.28
N GLU A 94 5.59 1.14 -7.82
CA GLU A 94 6.91 0.58 -7.56
C GLU A 94 7.46 1.15 -6.25
N ARG A 95 7.78 0.27 -5.31
CA ARG A 95 8.28 0.65 -3.99
C ARG A 95 9.67 0.08 -3.78
N LYS A 96 10.63 0.96 -3.52
CA LYS A 96 11.96 0.63 -3.02
C LYS A 96 12.00 0.88 -1.51
N GLN A 97 12.50 -0.07 -0.74
CA GLN A 97 12.60 0.00 0.71
C GLN A 97 14.06 -0.06 1.12
N PHE A 98 14.43 0.86 2.00
CA PHE A 98 15.75 0.94 2.62
C PHE A 98 15.58 0.89 4.15
N ASN A 99 16.55 0.31 4.83
CA ASN A 99 16.67 0.41 6.27
C ASN A 99 17.58 1.62 6.59
N TRP A 100 17.00 2.62 7.25
CA TRP A 100 17.71 3.82 7.67
C TRP A 100 18.04 3.66 9.14
N ASN A 101 19.34 3.59 9.46
CA ASN A 101 19.86 3.46 10.82
C ASN A 101 19.47 4.66 11.68
#